data_AF-A0A197JXJ6-F1
#
_entry.id   AF-A0A197JXJ6-F1
#
_cell.length_a   1.000
_cell.length_b   1.000
_cell.length_c   1.000
_cell.angle_alpha   90.00
_cell.angle_beta   90.00
_cell.angle_gamma   90.00
#
_symmetry.space_group_name_H-M   'P 1'
#
loop_
_entity.id
_entity.type
_entity.pdbx_description
1 polymer ?
#
loop_
_entity_poly.entity_id
_entity_poly.type
_entity_poly.pdbx_seq_one_letter_code
_entity_poly.pdbx_strand_id
1 'polypeptide(L)'
;MRTSLFLAVATALVATVSAHEGHDHGDATPSVCLTNPADASCANYSIPAANITSAITEICTANKYLPGCSLNVACTADKSLNPTYCAPLTILATLCTAKEDTAVTQAACAKSYSVFCSATSLIPNCKTQGAFPGLPSGKIVTGAIYSVCQEMPGMTDCKICPAPDASGYSQCDEVSAWKGLCLDMPDMTQCPSFNAMCKNTTFAPFCNATYKAPAAPATTSGSADPKPTGGDHSGHGGQNAASSLAGSMTMVSALAVIAAGISSLVM
;
A
#
# COMPACT_ATOMS: atom_id res chain seq x y z
N MET A 1 -14.54 -20.62 -48.97
CA MET A 1 -13.29 -19.90 -49.27
C MET A 1 -13.38 -18.53 -48.64
N ARG A 2 -12.84 -18.34 -47.43
CA ARG A 2 -12.84 -17.06 -46.71
C ARG A 2 -11.39 -16.62 -46.58
N THR A 3 -11.02 -15.63 -47.37
CA THR A 3 -9.68 -15.09 -47.51
C THR A 3 -9.34 -14.29 -46.26
N SER A 4 -8.36 -14.77 -45.49
CA SER A 4 -7.84 -14.07 -44.31
C SER A 4 -6.80 -13.05 -44.78
N LEU A 5 -7.14 -11.77 -44.63
CA LEU A 5 -6.26 -10.65 -44.95
C LEU A 5 -5.43 -10.32 -43.70
N PHE A 6 -4.19 -10.84 -43.65
CA PHE A 6 -3.22 -10.48 -42.61
C PHE A 6 -2.59 -9.13 -42.96
N LEU A 7 -3.02 -8.07 -42.28
CA LEU A 7 -2.34 -6.77 -42.29
C LEU A 7 -1.15 -6.84 -41.33
N ALA A 8 0.06 -6.99 -41.89
CA ALA A 8 1.31 -6.84 -41.15
C ALA A 8 1.55 -5.34 -40.89
N VAL A 9 1.27 -4.87 -39.67
CA VAL A 9 1.63 -3.53 -39.22
C VAL A 9 3.10 -3.55 -38.83
N ALA A 10 3.96 -3.07 -39.73
CA ALA A 10 5.37 -2.82 -39.45
C ALA A 10 5.48 -1.65 -38.45
N THR A 11 5.71 -1.98 -37.17
CA THR A 11 5.98 -0.98 -36.13
C THR A 11 7.45 -0.57 -36.25
N ALA A 12 7.70 0.62 -36.80
CA ALA A 12 9.01 1.24 -36.77
C ALA A 12 9.31 1.72 -35.33
N LEU A 13 10.14 0.97 -34.59
CA LEU A 13 10.76 1.45 -33.36
C LEU A 13 11.78 2.53 -33.73
N VAL A 14 11.40 3.80 -33.58
CA VAL A 14 12.37 4.91 -33.56
C VAL A 14 12.90 4.99 -32.13
N ALA A 15 14.05 4.36 -31.88
CA ALA A 15 14.79 4.54 -30.64
C ALA A 15 15.54 5.88 -30.70
N THR A 16 14.86 6.98 -30.32
CA THR A 16 15.57 8.22 -29.99
C THR A 16 16.23 8.05 -28.63
N VAL A 17 17.49 7.62 -28.64
CA VAL A 17 18.37 7.66 -27.46
C VAL A 17 18.78 9.12 -27.28
N SER A 18 17.96 9.89 -26.58
CA SER A 18 18.35 11.21 -26.10
C SER A 18 19.26 11.01 -24.88
N ALA A 19 20.56 10.86 -25.13
CA ALA A 19 21.58 11.06 -24.11
C ALA A 19 21.59 12.56 -23.75
N HIS A 20 20.78 12.96 -22.77
CA HIS A 20 20.98 14.24 -22.11
C HIS A 20 22.04 14.02 -21.03
N GLU A 21 23.32 14.18 -21.40
CA GLU A 21 24.41 14.41 -20.45
C GLU A 21 24.22 15.78 -19.82
N GLY A 22 23.18 15.90 -18.99
CA GLY A 22 23.14 16.90 -17.95
C GLY A 22 24.25 16.54 -16.98
N HIS A 23 25.29 17.35 -16.96
CA HIS A 23 26.29 17.37 -15.90
C HIS A 23 25.56 17.82 -14.61
N ASP A 24 24.81 16.90 -14.00
CA ASP A 24 24.35 17.04 -12.63
C ASP A 24 25.63 17.22 -11.82
N HIS A 25 25.78 18.38 -11.18
CA HIS A 25 26.74 18.54 -10.11
C HIS A 25 26.31 17.53 -9.06
N GLY A 26 26.91 16.33 -9.14
CA GLY A 26 26.70 15.25 -8.21
C GLY A 26 27.08 15.77 -6.84
N ASP A 27 26.09 16.31 -6.13
CA ASP A 27 26.05 16.29 -4.69
C ASP A 27 26.21 14.82 -4.36
N ALA A 28 27.47 14.44 -4.09
CA ALA A 28 27.82 13.14 -3.58
C ALA A 28 26.81 12.88 -2.48
N THR A 29 25.96 11.88 -2.70
CA THR A 29 24.88 11.53 -1.77
C THR A 29 25.54 11.51 -0.40
N PRO A 30 25.19 12.43 0.53
CA PRO A 30 25.90 12.48 1.78
C PRO A 30 25.72 11.10 2.39
N SER A 31 26.78 10.30 2.44
CA SER A 31 26.71 8.90 2.86
C SER A 31 26.12 8.78 4.28
N VAL A 32 26.26 9.88 5.04
CA VAL A 32 25.61 10.12 6.33
C VAL A 32 24.07 10.07 6.26
N CYS A 33 23.40 10.54 5.21
CA CYS A 33 21.93 10.51 5.15
C CYS A 33 21.34 9.14 4.85
N LEU A 34 22.13 8.25 4.24
CA LEU A 34 21.77 6.85 4.04
C LEU A 34 21.98 6.02 5.32
N THR A 35 22.93 6.40 6.17
CA THR A 35 23.28 5.67 7.40
C THR A 35 22.64 6.25 8.66
N ASN A 36 22.41 7.56 8.66
CA ASN A 36 21.83 8.35 9.74
C ASN A 36 20.97 9.50 9.15
N PRO A 37 19.72 9.23 8.74
CA PRO A 37 18.84 10.26 8.20
C PRO A 37 18.45 11.35 9.22
N ALA A 38 18.78 11.17 10.50
CA ALA A 38 18.57 12.16 11.56
C ALA A 38 19.73 13.17 11.70
N ASP A 39 20.81 13.02 10.91
CA ASP A 39 21.91 13.98 10.93
C ASP A 39 21.48 15.36 10.42
N ALA A 40 21.97 16.42 11.06
CA ALA A 40 21.65 17.79 10.70
C ALA A 40 22.04 18.13 9.24
N SER A 41 23.06 17.46 8.68
CA SER A 41 23.44 17.64 7.28
C SER A 41 22.35 17.19 6.29
N CYS A 42 21.39 16.36 6.73
CA CYS A 42 20.32 15.84 5.89
C CYS A 42 19.13 16.79 5.73
N ALA A 43 19.15 17.95 6.40
CA ALA A 43 18.08 18.94 6.34
C ALA A 43 17.83 19.51 4.93
N ASN A 44 18.80 19.44 4.03
CA ASN A 44 18.67 19.87 2.63
C ASN A 44 18.78 18.70 1.63
N TYR A 45 18.92 17.48 2.13
CA TYR A 45 19.04 16.31 1.27
C TYR A 45 17.69 15.98 0.63
N SER A 46 17.71 15.65 -0.66
CA SER A 46 16.55 15.14 -1.39
C SER A 46 16.83 13.73 -1.87
N ILE A 47 15.90 12.81 -1.63
CA ILE A 47 16.01 11.44 -2.11
C ILE A 47 15.99 11.46 -3.65
N PRO A 48 16.96 10.83 -4.34
CA PRO A 48 17.00 10.80 -5.79
C PRO A 48 15.70 10.25 -6.38
N ALA A 49 15.10 10.99 -7.31
CA ALA A 49 13.83 10.61 -7.96
C ALA A 49 13.95 9.25 -8.68
N ALA A 50 15.14 8.91 -9.19
CA ALA A 50 15.44 7.62 -9.79
C ALA A 50 15.26 6.45 -8.80
N ASN A 51 15.72 6.60 -7.54
CA ASN A 51 15.57 5.56 -6.51
C ASN A 51 14.10 5.32 -6.17
N ILE A 52 13.31 6.40 -6.09
CA ILE A 52 11.87 6.33 -5.81
C ILE A 52 11.15 5.64 -6.96
N THR A 53 11.40 6.07 -8.20
CA THR A 53 10.73 5.56 -9.40
C THR A 53 11.09 4.10 -9.67
N SER A 54 12.35 3.72 -9.45
CA SER A 54 12.81 2.34 -9.55
C SER A 54 12.11 1.44 -8.55
N ALA A 55 11.98 1.87 -7.28
CA ALA A 55 11.29 1.07 -6.26
C ALA A 55 9.80 0.90 -6.57
N ILE A 56 9.10 1.96 -6.99
CA ILE A 56 7.69 1.85 -7.41
C ILE A 56 7.55 0.87 -8.57
N THR A 57 8.43 0.96 -9.56
CA THR A 57 8.41 0.08 -10.74
C THR A 57 8.66 -1.38 -10.37
N GLU A 58 9.65 -1.64 -9.51
CA GLU A 58 9.96 -2.99 -9.01
C GLU A 58 8.76 -3.59 -8.28
N ILE A 59 8.19 -2.84 -7.33
CA ILE A 59 7.03 -3.28 -6.53
C ILE A 59 5.81 -3.54 -7.41
N CYS A 60 5.45 -2.59 -8.28
CA CYS A 60 4.26 -2.70 -9.11
C CYS A 60 4.41 -3.68 -10.28
N THR A 61 5.63 -4.04 -10.65
CA THR A 61 5.88 -5.15 -11.58
C THR A 61 5.66 -6.50 -10.90
N ALA A 62 6.06 -6.63 -9.64
CA ALA A 62 5.87 -7.85 -8.86
C ALA A 62 4.39 -8.07 -8.48
N ASN A 63 3.69 -7.01 -8.09
CA ASN A 63 2.25 -7.05 -7.85
C ASN A 63 1.59 -5.73 -8.27
N LYS A 64 1.03 -5.69 -9.48
CA LYS A 64 0.39 -4.49 -10.05
C LYS A 64 -0.93 -4.10 -9.41
N TYR A 65 -1.50 -4.97 -8.59
CA TYR A 65 -2.84 -4.82 -8.02
C TYR A 65 -2.84 -4.23 -6.61
N LEU A 66 -1.65 -3.97 -6.05
CA LEU A 66 -1.54 -3.29 -4.76
C LEU A 66 -2.20 -1.91 -4.81
N PRO A 67 -2.85 -1.45 -3.73
CA PRO A 67 -3.50 -0.14 -3.70
C PRO A 67 -2.59 1.04 -4.06
N GLY A 68 -1.32 1.00 -3.62
CA GLY A 68 -0.32 2.01 -4.02
C GLY A 68 0.05 1.96 -5.51
N CYS A 69 -0.09 0.81 -6.17
CA CYS A 69 0.11 0.69 -7.61
C CYS A 69 -1.09 1.22 -8.40
N SER A 70 -2.33 1.00 -7.94
CA SER A 70 -3.50 1.67 -8.49
C SER A 70 -3.40 3.20 -8.36
N LEU A 71 -2.83 3.71 -7.26
CA LEU A 71 -2.54 5.13 -7.08
C LEU A 71 -1.54 5.63 -8.14
N ASN A 72 -0.46 4.88 -8.36
CA ASN A 72 0.53 5.21 -9.39
C ASN A 72 -0.08 5.23 -10.80
N VAL A 73 -0.92 4.25 -11.14
CA VAL A 73 -1.61 4.20 -12.44
C VAL A 73 -2.51 5.42 -12.62
N ALA A 74 -3.32 5.78 -11.61
CA ALA A 74 -4.18 6.96 -11.69
C ALA A 74 -3.37 8.25 -11.90
N CYS A 75 -2.31 8.45 -11.11
CA CYS A 75 -1.44 9.62 -11.17
C CYS A 75 -0.56 9.71 -12.43
N THR A 76 -0.32 8.58 -13.10
CA THR A 76 0.37 8.55 -14.39
C THR A 76 -0.58 8.87 -15.54
N ALA A 77 -1.83 8.38 -15.46
CA ALA A 77 -2.87 8.60 -16.45
C ALA A 77 -3.39 10.05 -16.45
N ASP A 78 -3.50 10.70 -15.29
CA ASP A 78 -4.03 12.06 -15.17
C ASP A 78 -3.13 12.96 -14.31
N LYS A 79 -2.48 13.92 -14.96
CA LYS A 79 -1.59 14.90 -14.33
C LYS A 79 -2.31 16.07 -13.67
N SER A 80 -3.63 16.19 -13.85
CA SER A 80 -4.46 17.19 -13.18
C SER A 80 -4.87 16.79 -11.76
N LEU A 81 -4.65 15.51 -11.39
CA LEU A 81 -4.89 15.02 -10.05
C LEU A 81 -4.03 15.74 -9.01
N ASN A 82 -4.48 15.68 -7.75
CA ASN A 82 -3.82 16.39 -6.65
C ASN A 82 -2.32 16.02 -6.55
N PRO A 83 -1.40 16.99 -6.75
CA PRO A 83 0.04 16.71 -6.81
C PRO A 83 0.61 16.24 -5.47
N THR A 84 -0.05 16.51 -4.35
CA THR A 84 0.34 15.98 -3.04
C THR A 84 0.19 14.46 -2.98
N TYR A 85 -0.91 13.92 -3.52
CA TYR A 85 -1.16 12.47 -3.56
C TYR A 85 -0.41 11.78 -4.70
N CYS A 86 -0.15 12.52 -5.79
CA CYS A 86 0.56 12.01 -6.96
C CYS A 86 2.08 12.24 -6.92
N ALA A 87 2.63 12.76 -5.82
CA ALA A 87 4.06 12.85 -5.64
C ALA A 87 4.67 11.43 -5.57
N PRO A 88 5.78 11.14 -6.28
CA PRO A 88 6.39 9.82 -6.28
C PRO A 88 6.71 9.29 -4.87
N LEU A 89 7.20 10.14 -3.96
CA LEU A 89 7.48 9.70 -2.60
C LEU A 89 6.20 9.38 -1.82
N THR A 90 5.09 10.08 -2.05
CA THR A 90 3.78 9.75 -1.47
C THR A 90 3.32 8.36 -1.93
N ILE A 91 3.49 8.03 -3.21
CA ILE A 91 3.16 6.71 -3.77
C ILE A 91 4.05 5.62 -3.12
N LEU A 92 5.36 5.84 -3.07
CA LEU A 92 6.28 4.90 -2.43
C LEU A 92 6.00 4.75 -0.93
N ALA A 93 5.77 5.85 -0.22
CA ALA A 93 5.37 5.84 1.18
C ALA A 93 4.11 4.99 1.37
N THR A 94 3.11 5.15 0.51
CA THR A 94 1.88 4.36 0.54
C THR A 94 2.15 2.87 0.41
N LEU A 95 2.97 2.45 -0.55
CA LEU A 95 3.38 1.05 -0.73
C LEU A 95 4.14 0.50 0.48
N CYS A 96 4.98 1.33 1.11
CA CYS A 96 5.85 0.90 2.21
C CYS A 96 5.19 0.94 3.59
N THR A 97 4.22 1.82 3.82
CA THR A 97 3.53 1.94 5.12
C THR A 97 2.29 1.06 5.21
N ALA A 98 1.73 0.66 4.06
CA ALA A 98 0.56 -0.22 4.00
C ALA A 98 0.84 -1.62 4.59
N LYS A 99 2.08 -1.96 4.95
CA LYS A 99 2.49 -3.27 5.49
C LYS A 99 2.20 -4.42 4.51
N GLU A 100 2.48 -4.19 3.23
CA GLU A 100 2.50 -5.27 2.24
C GLU A 100 3.53 -6.33 2.65
N ASP A 101 3.14 -7.60 2.61
CA ASP A 101 3.95 -8.69 3.14
C ASP A 101 4.67 -9.50 2.06
N THR A 102 4.74 -8.96 0.84
CA THR A 102 5.56 -9.54 -0.21
C THR A 102 7.04 -9.24 0.03
N ALA A 103 7.90 -10.24 -0.20
CA ALA A 103 9.35 -10.10 -0.04
C ALA A 103 9.92 -8.98 -0.94
N VAL A 104 9.36 -8.82 -2.15
CA VAL A 104 9.77 -7.76 -3.09
C VAL A 104 9.44 -6.38 -2.53
N THR A 105 8.21 -6.18 -2.02
CA THR A 105 7.83 -4.89 -1.43
C THR A 105 8.71 -4.54 -0.24
N GLN A 106 8.96 -5.48 0.67
CA GLN A 106 9.81 -5.25 1.83
C GLN A 106 11.25 -4.89 1.43
N ALA A 107 11.83 -5.60 0.46
CA ALA A 107 13.18 -5.36 -0.02
C ALA A 107 13.33 -3.99 -0.70
N ALA A 108 12.41 -3.62 -1.58
CA ALA A 108 12.41 -2.32 -2.26
C ALA A 108 12.19 -1.17 -1.25
N CYS A 109 11.26 -1.32 -0.32
CA CYS A 109 10.99 -0.33 0.72
C CYS A 109 12.18 -0.13 1.66
N ALA A 110 12.85 -1.21 2.08
CA ALA A 110 14.04 -1.11 2.93
C ALA A 110 15.14 -0.27 2.29
N LYS A 111 15.34 -0.38 0.96
CA LYS A 111 16.41 0.30 0.23
C LYS A 111 16.06 1.73 -0.21
N SER A 112 14.79 2.02 -0.44
CA SER A 112 14.38 3.28 -1.10
C SER A 112 13.48 4.17 -0.27
N TYR A 113 12.90 3.68 0.82
CA TYR A 113 12.03 4.46 1.70
C TYR A 113 12.47 4.39 3.16
N SER A 114 12.47 3.22 3.77
CA SER A 114 12.69 3.05 5.21
C SER A 114 14.07 3.52 5.68
N VAL A 115 15.09 3.41 4.82
CA VAL A 115 16.44 3.90 5.10
C VAL A 115 16.50 5.43 5.20
N PHE A 116 15.62 6.15 4.48
CA PHE A 116 15.60 7.62 4.46
C PHE A 116 14.52 8.20 5.38
N CYS A 117 13.32 7.61 5.37
CA CYS A 117 12.11 8.16 5.98
C CYS A 117 11.76 7.46 7.29
N SER A 118 12.68 7.51 8.25
CA SER A 118 12.39 7.14 9.65
C SER A 118 11.63 8.26 10.37
N ALA A 119 11.02 7.94 11.52
CA ALA A 119 10.31 8.92 12.35
C ALA A 119 11.20 10.08 12.83
N THR A 120 12.52 9.87 12.90
CA THR A 120 13.51 10.87 13.32
C THR A 120 14.25 11.51 12.14
N SER A 121 13.88 11.17 10.90
CA SER A 121 14.53 11.70 9.70
C SER A 121 14.42 13.22 9.64
N LEU A 122 15.52 13.89 9.26
CA LEU A 122 15.56 15.31 8.99
C LEU A 122 15.38 15.65 7.50
N ILE A 123 15.29 14.64 6.62
CA ILE A 123 15.07 14.79 5.19
C ILE A 123 13.68 15.44 4.93
N PRO A 124 13.61 16.62 4.29
CA PRO A 124 12.35 17.36 4.13
C PRO A 124 11.24 16.60 3.41
N ASN A 125 11.57 15.84 2.37
CA ASN A 125 10.57 15.13 1.57
C ASN A 125 9.87 14.04 2.40
N CYS A 126 10.58 13.40 3.34
CA CYS A 126 9.98 12.40 4.24
C CYS A 126 8.96 13.00 5.22
N LYS A 127 9.08 14.29 5.55
CA LYS A 127 8.15 14.99 6.46
C LYS A 127 6.91 15.54 5.74
N THR A 128 7.06 15.88 4.46
CA THR A 128 6.02 16.56 3.69
C THR A 128 5.26 15.63 2.75
N GLN A 129 5.84 14.49 2.35
CA GLN A 129 5.27 13.51 1.43
C GLN A 129 5.06 12.18 2.13
N GLY A 130 4.10 12.16 3.05
CA GLY A 130 3.67 10.94 3.74
C GLY A 130 2.84 10.02 2.85
N ALA A 131 2.51 8.84 3.36
CA ALA A 131 1.61 7.91 2.69
C ALA A 131 0.21 8.50 2.45
N PHE A 132 -0.49 7.99 1.43
CA PHE A 132 -1.87 8.35 1.16
C PHE A 132 -2.73 8.08 2.39
N PRO A 133 -3.50 9.07 2.89
CA PRO A 133 -4.21 8.95 4.14
C PRO A 133 -5.34 7.92 4.05
N GLY A 134 -5.24 6.88 4.88
CA GLY A 134 -6.31 5.88 5.03
C GLY A 134 -6.41 4.84 3.92
N LEU A 135 -5.45 4.76 2.99
CA LEU A 135 -5.42 3.68 2.01
C LEU A 135 -4.96 2.37 2.70
N PRO A 136 -5.79 1.32 2.76
CA PRO A 136 -5.39 0.06 3.38
C PRO A 136 -4.37 -0.71 2.53
N SER A 137 -3.77 -1.75 3.14
CA SER A 137 -2.98 -2.75 2.41
C SER A 137 -3.81 -3.49 1.37
N GLY A 138 -3.18 -4.03 0.33
CA GLY A 138 -3.83 -4.93 -0.63
C GLY A 138 -4.60 -6.03 0.09
N LYS A 139 -3.96 -6.79 1.00
CA LYS A 139 -4.62 -7.88 1.75
C LYS A 139 -5.91 -7.49 2.46
N ILE A 140 -5.95 -6.33 3.10
CA ILE A 140 -7.15 -5.80 3.76
C ILE A 140 -8.24 -5.53 2.72
N VAL A 141 -7.89 -4.90 1.59
CA VAL A 141 -8.83 -4.62 0.50
C VAL A 141 -9.32 -5.93 -0.13
N THR A 142 -8.42 -6.87 -0.44
CA THR A 142 -8.74 -8.21 -0.93
C THR A 142 -9.73 -8.94 -0.01
N GLY A 143 -9.45 -8.95 1.29
CA GLY A 143 -10.30 -9.59 2.29
C GLY A 143 -11.68 -8.95 2.38
N ALA A 144 -11.75 -7.62 2.29
CA ALA A 144 -13.01 -6.88 2.25
C ALA A 144 -13.85 -7.24 1.01
N ILE A 145 -13.26 -7.20 -0.18
CA ILE A 145 -13.92 -7.58 -1.44
C ILE A 145 -14.41 -9.02 -1.36
N TYR A 146 -13.53 -9.95 -0.98
CA TYR A 146 -13.88 -11.36 -0.89
C TYR A 146 -15.04 -11.61 0.07
N SER A 147 -15.02 -10.97 1.25
CA SER A 147 -16.11 -11.08 2.23
C SER A 147 -17.45 -10.59 1.66
N VAL A 148 -17.47 -9.44 0.97
CA VAL A 148 -18.68 -8.93 0.31
C VAL A 148 -19.19 -9.92 -0.74
N CYS A 149 -18.28 -10.47 -1.55
CA CYS A 149 -18.64 -11.39 -2.62
C CYS A 149 -19.13 -12.76 -2.12
N GLN A 150 -18.72 -13.18 -0.92
CA GLN A 150 -19.27 -14.37 -0.27
C GLN A 150 -20.69 -14.13 0.25
N GLU A 151 -21.00 -12.92 0.73
CA GLU A 151 -22.35 -12.54 1.16
C GLU A 151 -23.29 -12.29 -0.03
N MET A 152 -22.77 -11.69 -1.11
CA MET A 152 -23.53 -11.30 -2.30
C MET A 152 -22.78 -11.62 -3.60
N PRO A 153 -22.77 -12.91 -4.03
CA PRO A 153 -22.00 -13.35 -5.20
C PRO A 153 -22.52 -12.79 -6.54
N GLY A 154 -23.71 -12.18 -6.55
CA GLY A 154 -24.34 -11.64 -7.76
C GLY A 154 -23.84 -10.25 -8.18
N MET A 155 -23.02 -9.58 -7.38
CA MET A 155 -22.57 -8.21 -7.67
C MET A 155 -21.61 -8.16 -8.88
N THR A 156 -21.68 -7.07 -9.64
CA THR A 156 -20.87 -6.89 -10.86
C THR A 156 -19.37 -6.94 -10.55
N ASP A 157 -18.93 -6.24 -9.51
CA ASP A 157 -17.51 -6.16 -9.13
C ASP A 157 -16.95 -7.50 -8.61
N CYS A 158 -17.82 -8.38 -8.08
CA CYS A 158 -17.44 -9.74 -7.68
C CYS A 158 -17.08 -10.66 -8.86
N LYS A 159 -17.51 -10.32 -10.08
CA LYS A 159 -17.11 -11.03 -11.29
C LYS A 159 -15.76 -10.55 -11.83
N ILE A 160 -15.37 -9.33 -11.48
CA ILE A 160 -14.12 -8.69 -11.92
C ILE A 160 -12.98 -9.11 -10.99
N CYS A 161 -13.26 -9.25 -9.70
CA CYS A 161 -12.28 -9.63 -8.72
C CYS A 161 -12.49 -11.07 -8.22
N PRO A 162 -11.68 -12.04 -8.68
CA PRO A 162 -11.80 -13.43 -8.22
C PRO A 162 -11.35 -13.56 -6.76
N ALA A 163 -11.63 -14.72 -6.18
CA ALA A 163 -11.12 -15.10 -4.86
C ALA A 163 -9.59 -14.94 -4.79
N PRO A 164 -9.06 -14.55 -3.62
CA PRO A 164 -7.62 -14.40 -3.41
C PRO A 164 -6.87 -15.69 -3.71
N ASP A 165 -5.65 -15.55 -4.23
CA ASP A 165 -4.74 -16.67 -4.37
C ASP A 165 -4.11 -17.07 -3.01
N ALA A 166 -3.18 -18.05 -3.03
CA ALA A 166 -2.50 -18.52 -1.82
C ALA A 166 -1.66 -17.43 -1.11
N SER A 167 -1.29 -16.36 -1.80
CA SER A 167 -0.60 -15.22 -1.21
C SER A 167 -1.54 -14.26 -0.50
N GLY A 168 -2.86 -14.41 -0.67
CA GLY A 168 -3.89 -13.59 -0.04
C GLY A 168 -4.20 -12.30 -0.80
N TYR A 169 -3.78 -12.21 -2.07
CA TYR A 169 -4.07 -11.07 -2.95
C TYR A 169 -4.98 -11.51 -4.10
N SER A 170 -5.83 -10.60 -4.58
CA SER A 170 -6.65 -10.84 -5.76
C SER A 170 -5.93 -10.35 -7.02
N GLN A 171 -6.16 -11.07 -8.11
CA GLN A 171 -5.54 -10.75 -9.41
C GLN A 171 -6.38 -9.73 -10.21
N CYS A 172 -6.83 -8.66 -9.55
CA CYS A 172 -7.77 -7.66 -10.06
C CYS A 172 -7.38 -6.25 -9.57
N ASP A 173 -7.92 -5.18 -10.16
CA ASP A 173 -7.77 -3.83 -9.57
C ASP A 173 -8.61 -3.72 -8.29
N GLU A 174 -7.99 -4.07 -7.16
CA GLU A 174 -8.64 -4.19 -5.85
C GLU A 174 -9.26 -2.86 -5.41
N VAL A 175 -8.59 -1.73 -5.65
CA VAL A 175 -9.12 -0.43 -5.23
C VAL A 175 -10.35 -0.05 -6.05
N SER A 176 -10.35 -0.31 -7.35
CA SER A 176 -11.51 -0.06 -8.21
C SER A 176 -12.69 -0.96 -7.85
N ALA A 177 -12.46 -2.26 -7.60
CA ALA A 177 -13.52 -3.18 -7.20
C ALA A 177 -14.09 -2.83 -5.81
N TRP A 178 -13.22 -2.54 -4.83
CA TRP A 178 -13.65 -2.14 -3.49
C TRP A 178 -14.43 -0.82 -3.50
N LYS A 179 -13.99 0.15 -4.31
CA LYS A 179 -14.73 1.39 -4.56
C LYS A 179 -16.13 1.10 -5.11
N GLY A 180 -16.26 0.29 -6.15
CA GLY A 180 -17.56 -0.05 -6.75
C GLY A 180 -18.52 -0.62 -5.71
N LEU A 181 -18.07 -1.64 -4.98
CA LEU A 181 -18.84 -2.29 -3.91
C LEU A 181 -19.28 -1.32 -2.82
N CYS A 182 -18.38 -0.47 -2.32
CA CYS A 182 -18.69 0.46 -1.24
C CYS A 182 -19.46 1.71 -1.68
N LEU A 183 -19.46 2.03 -2.98
CA LEU A 183 -20.37 3.06 -3.52
C LEU A 183 -21.78 2.51 -3.70
N ASP A 184 -21.92 1.25 -4.11
CA ASP A 184 -23.22 0.60 -4.29
C ASP A 184 -23.91 0.32 -2.94
N MET A 185 -23.14 -0.11 -1.92
CA MET A 185 -23.63 -0.39 -0.58
C MET A 185 -22.69 0.16 0.50
N PRO A 186 -22.81 1.46 0.83
CA PRO A 186 -21.87 2.13 1.72
C PRO A 186 -21.99 1.70 3.19
N ASP A 187 -23.09 1.04 3.56
CA ASP A 187 -23.39 0.56 4.91
C ASP A 187 -22.90 -0.87 5.18
N MET A 188 -22.18 -1.49 4.23
CA MET A 188 -21.59 -2.82 4.46
C MET A 188 -20.51 -2.78 5.54
N THR A 189 -20.41 -3.87 6.31
CA THR A 189 -19.42 -3.98 7.40
C THR A 189 -17.97 -3.93 6.91
N GLN A 190 -17.74 -4.16 5.62
CA GLN A 190 -16.44 -4.15 4.94
C GLN A 190 -16.05 -2.75 4.41
N CYS A 191 -16.96 -1.77 4.43
CA CYS A 191 -16.75 -0.42 3.92
C CYS A 191 -16.29 0.67 4.92
N PRO A 192 -16.25 0.49 6.27
CA PRO A 192 -15.84 1.58 7.16
C PRO A 192 -14.47 2.21 6.84
N SER A 193 -13.48 1.41 6.43
CA SER A 193 -12.16 1.92 6.04
C SER A 193 -12.21 2.74 4.75
N PHE A 194 -13.04 2.35 3.77
CA PHE A 194 -13.28 3.12 2.54
C PHE A 194 -13.93 4.45 2.88
N ASN A 195 -14.97 4.41 3.72
CA ASN A 195 -15.72 5.58 4.14
C ASN A 195 -14.82 6.55 4.92
N ALA A 196 -13.96 6.03 5.80
CA ALA A 196 -12.98 6.82 6.54
C ALA A 196 -11.92 7.45 5.62
N MET A 197 -11.41 6.70 4.64
CA MET A 197 -10.50 7.24 3.62
C MET A 197 -11.17 8.39 2.86
N CYS A 198 -12.36 8.16 2.29
CA CYS A 198 -13.08 9.15 1.49
C CYS A 198 -13.69 10.32 2.27
N LYS A 199 -13.78 10.22 3.60
CA LYS A 199 -14.08 11.37 4.46
C LYS A 199 -12.89 12.35 4.57
N ASN A 200 -11.67 11.84 4.47
CA ASN A 200 -10.45 12.61 4.67
C ASN A 200 -9.76 13.02 3.36
N THR A 201 -10.25 12.56 2.21
CA THR A 201 -9.69 12.88 0.89
C THR A 201 -10.77 13.01 -0.18
N THR A 202 -10.53 13.92 -1.13
CA THR A 202 -11.36 14.12 -2.33
C THR A 202 -10.72 13.53 -3.59
N PHE A 203 -9.79 12.59 -3.42
CA PHE A 203 -9.05 12.00 -4.54
C PHE A 203 -9.97 11.18 -5.44
N ALA A 204 -10.43 11.80 -6.54
CA ALA A 204 -11.45 11.29 -7.46
C ALA A 204 -11.24 9.84 -7.94
N PRO A 205 -10.00 9.36 -8.20
CA PRO A 205 -9.79 7.97 -8.58
C PRO A 205 -10.32 6.98 -7.54
N PHE A 206 -10.21 7.28 -6.25
CA PHE A 206 -10.63 6.38 -5.18
C PHE A 206 -11.97 6.76 -4.55
N CYS A 207 -12.26 8.06 -4.49
CA CYS A 207 -13.43 8.60 -3.82
C CYS A 207 -14.31 9.37 -4.82
N ASN A 208 -15.62 9.18 -4.80
CA ASN A 208 -16.52 9.98 -5.62
C ASN A 208 -16.79 11.34 -4.94
N ALA A 209 -16.79 12.44 -5.69
CA ALA A 209 -17.17 13.76 -5.16
C ALA A 209 -18.61 13.80 -4.62
N THR A 210 -19.49 12.92 -5.12
CA THR A 210 -20.86 12.77 -4.62
C THR A 210 -20.99 11.79 -3.47
N TYR A 211 -19.90 11.16 -3.03
CA TYR A 211 -19.94 10.20 -1.93
C TYR A 211 -20.27 10.92 -0.62
N LYS A 212 -21.51 10.76 -0.17
CA LYS A 212 -21.91 11.13 1.17
C LYS A 212 -21.71 9.92 2.05
N ALA A 213 -20.61 9.91 2.81
CA ALA A 213 -20.39 8.89 3.84
C ALA A 213 -21.69 8.71 4.64
N PRO A 214 -22.14 7.47 4.86
CA PRO A 214 -23.29 7.22 5.71
C PRO A 214 -23.13 7.97 7.02
N ALA A 215 -24.25 8.48 7.55
CA ALA A 215 -24.24 8.98 8.91
C ALA A 215 -23.71 7.84 9.78
N ALA A 216 -22.68 8.12 10.58
CA ALA A 216 -22.14 7.12 11.51
C ALA A 216 -23.32 6.49 12.25
N PRO A 217 -23.43 5.15 12.32
CA PRO A 217 -24.56 4.50 12.93
C PRO A 217 -24.76 5.14 14.30
N ALA A 218 -25.95 5.69 14.52
CA ALA A 218 -26.27 6.39 15.75
C ALA A 218 -25.89 5.44 16.89
N THR A 219 -24.84 5.81 17.63
CA THR A 219 -24.39 5.01 18.76
C THR A 219 -25.55 5.10 19.74
N THR A 220 -26.43 4.11 19.72
CA THR A 220 -27.45 3.94 20.73
C THR A 220 -26.65 3.70 21.99
N SER A 221 -26.44 4.79 22.73
CA SER A 221 -25.99 4.78 24.10
C SER A 221 -27.05 3.98 24.84
N GLY A 222 -26.83 2.66 24.89
CA GLY A 222 -27.65 1.75 25.66
C GLY A 222 -27.54 2.22 27.09
N SER A 223 -28.58 2.92 27.56
CA SER A 223 -28.85 3.02 28.98
C SER A 223 -28.85 1.59 29.50
N ALA A 224 -27.97 1.33 30.46
CA ALA A 224 -27.84 0.05 31.11
C ALA A 224 -29.22 -0.39 31.63
N ASP A 225 -29.83 -1.37 30.97
CA ASP A 225 -30.97 -2.07 31.53
C ASP A 225 -30.47 -2.89 32.73
N PRO A 226 -31.05 -2.73 33.93
CA PRO A 226 -30.63 -3.46 35.11
C PRO A 226 -30.90 -4.96 34.95
N LYS A 227 -29.81 -5.73 35.09
CA LYS A 227 -29.73 -7.18 35.20
C LYS A 227 -30.89 -7.79 36.04
N PRO A 228 -31.75 -8.66 35.47
CA PRO A 228 -32.57 -9.55 36.28
C PRO A 228 -31.69 -10.67 36.82
N THR A 229 -31.68 -10.78 38.15
CA THR A 229 -31.14 -11.91 38.91
C THR A 229 -32.05 -13.13 38.77
N GLY A 230 -31.49 -14.28 38.40
CA GLY A 230 -32.07 -15.59 38.72
C GLY A 230 -32.14 -16.57 37.56
N GLY A 231 -31.48 -17.73 37.71
CA GLY A 231 -31.69 -18.88 36.84
C GLY A 231 -30.47 -19.81 36.74
N ASP A 232 -30.24 -20.60 37.79
CA ASP A 232 -29.31 -21.74 37.77
C ASP A 232 -29.73 -22.76 36.71
N HIS A 233 -28.88 -23.03 35.71
CA HIS A 233 -28.93 -24.25 34.92
C HIS A 233 -27.51 -24.82 34.72
N SER A 234 -27.21 -25.82 35.55
CA SER A 234 -26.13 -26.80 35.37
C SER A 234 -26.34 -27.59 34.09
N GLY A 235 -25.32 -27.69 33.23
CA GLY A 235 -25.40 -28.55 32.05
C GLY A 235 -24.19 -28.54 31.10
N HIS A 236 -23.20 -29.37 31.44
CA HIS A 236 -22.37 -30.17 30.50
C HIS A 236 -21.52 -29.47 29.43
N GLY A 237 -20.23 -29.29 29.77
CA GLY A 237 -19.11 -30.00 29.12
C GLY A 237 -18.97 -29.97 27.60
N GLY A 238 -18.15 -29.04 27.10
CA GLY A 238 -17.60 -29.07 25.75
C GLY A 238 -16.30 -28.25 25.69
N GLN A 239 -15.17 -28.92 25.90
CA GLN A 239 -13.83 -28.33 25.88
C GLN A 239 -13.43 -27.99 24.44
N ASN A 240 -13.30 -26.71 24.11
CA ASN A 240 -12.48 -26.27 22.97
C ASN A 240 -11.33 -25.43 23.52
N ALA A 241 -10.14 -26.03 23.49
CA ALA A 241 -8.89 -25.42 23.91
C ALA A 241 -8.51 -24.28 22.97
N ALA A 242 -8.66 -23.04 23.42
CA ALA A 242 -7.97 -21.89 22.86
C ALA A 242 -6.60 -21.79 23.55
N SER A 243 -5.55 -22.23 22.86
CA SER A 243 -4.16 -21.98 23.25
C SER A 243 -3.84 -20.51 23.01
N SER A 244 -4.01 -19.71 24.06
CA SER A 244 -3.41 -18.37 24.19
C SER A 244 -1.93 -18.55 24.52
N LEU A 245 -1.06 -18.37 23.54
CA LEU A 245 0.38 -18.19 23.77
C LEU A 245 0.66 -16.69 23.89
N ALA A 246 0.53 -16.19 25.11
CA ALA A 246 1.20 -14.98 25.56
C ALA A 246 2.71 -15.28 25.66
N GLY A 247 3.43 -15.01 24.58
CA GLY A 247 4.89 -15.09 24.54
C GLY A 247 5.52 -13.73 24.83
N SER A 248 5.99 -13.54 26.06
CA SER A 248 6.89 -12.45 26.44
C SER A 248 8.20 -12.54 25.65
N MET A 249 8.44 -11.62 24.71
CA MET A 249 9.74 -11.50 24.06
C MET A 249 10.65 -10.57 24.87
N THR A 250 11.58 -11.18 25.60
CA THR A 250 12.78 -10.55 26.14
C THR A 250 13.67 -10.03 25.01
N MET A 251 14.04 -8.75 25.09
CA MET A 251 15.13 -8.17 24.30
C MET A 251 16.44 -8.88 24.62
N VAL A 252 17.08 -9.45 23.60
CA VAL A 252 18.50 -9.83 23.67
C VAL A 252 19.24 -8.93 22.68
N SER A 253 19.97 -7.94 23.20
CA SER A 253 20.99 -7.22 22.47
C SER A 253 22.15 -8.17 22.20
N ALA A 254 22.44 -8.43 20.92
CA ALA A 254 23.70 -9.03 20.50
C ALA A 254 24.44 -8.02 19.59
N LEU A 255 25.42 -7.34 20.18
CA LEU A 255 26.54 -6.77 19.44
C LEU A 255 27.33 -7.93 18.84
N ALA A 256 27.50 -7.95 17.53
CA ALA A 256 28.58 -8.69 16.88
C ALA A 256 29.19 -7.82 15.79
N VAL A 257 30.31 -7.20 16.15
CA VAL A 257 31.28 -6.64 15.22
C VAL A 257 31.97 -7.81 14.51
N ILE A 258 31.83 -7.92 13.20
CA ILE A 258 32.76 -8.72 12.38
C ILE A 258 33.40 -7.79 11.37
N ALA A 259 34.62 -7.39 11.71
CA ALA A 259 35.59 -6.84 10.79
C ALA A 259 36.34 -8.01 10.13
N ALA A 260 36.23 -8.12 8.81
CA ALA A 260 37.19 -8.74 7.89
C ALA A 260 36.77 -8.28 6.48
N GLY A 261 37.61 -7.77 5.59
CA GLY A 261 39.05 -7.85 5.52
C GLY A 261 39.46 -8.47 4.17
N ILE A 262 39.72 -7.60 3.19
CA ILE A 262 40.80 -7.68 2.19
C ILE A 262 40.68 -8.68 1.01
N SER A 263 40.85 -8.09 -0.19
CA SER A 263 41.68 -8.53 -1.34
C SER A 263 41.08 -9.26 -2.57
N SER A 264 41.40 -8.64 -3.71
CA SER A 264 41.67 -9.20 -5.05
C SER A 264 40.43 -9.59 -5.87
N LEU A 265 40.33 -9.31 -7.17
CA LEU A 265 41.36 -9.47 -8.20
C LEU A 265 41.03 -8.64 -9.45
N VAL A 266 42.07 -8.03 -10.01
CA VAL A 266 42.13 -7.44 -11.34
C VAL A 266 42.15 -8.56 -12.38
N MET A 267 41.30 -8.47 -13.41
CA MET A 267 41.59 -8.87 -14.79
C MET A 267 40.65 -8.14 -15.74
#